data_AF-A0A6M0RTQ5-F1
#
_entry.id   AF-A0A6M0RTQ5-F1
#
_cell.length_a   1.000
_cell.length_b   1.000
_cell.length_c   1.000
_cell.angle_alpha   90.00
_cell.angle_beta   90.00
_cell.angle_gamma   90.00
#
_symmetry.space_group_name_H-M   'P 1'
#
loop_
_entity.id
_entity.type
_entity.pdbx_description
1 polymer ?
#
loop_
_entity_poly.entity_id
_entity_poly.type
_entity_poly.pdbx_seq_one_letter_code
_entity_poly.pdbx_strand_id
1 'polypeptide(L)'
;MTVIAARKTKDVITFASDSILVAGYLKATDKEVIYNKLFQQNDMVIGSTGTGYEGTMMELFSRNHRPVDGSRLAVIDFFVEFREWINKRDSSHSPENDYLIAYDQKLFRTYGGLDIYEVPEFEAVGAGEDFAKAALHLGHSPREAVEVACKLSIYCSEPISEITIEI
;
A
#
# COMPACT_ATOMS: atom_id res chain seq x y z
N MET A 1 -2.34 3.42 10.50
CA MET A 1 -3.79 3.13 10.42
C MET A 1 -4.35 3.76 9.16
N THR A 2 -4.89 2.95 8.26
CA THR A 2 -5.29 3.30 6.89
C THR A 2 -5.86 2.05 6.22
N VAL A 3 -6.45 2.16 5.03
CA VAL A 3 -6.72 1.03 4.15
C VAL A 3 -6.20 1.31 2.74
N ILE A 4 -5.68 0.26 2.10
CA ILE A 4 -5.35 0.25 0.68
C ILE A 4 -5.98 -1.00 0.07
N ALA A 5 -6.67 -0.83 -1.05
CA ALA A 5 -7.29 -1.89 -1.83
C ALA A 5 -6.72 -1.88 -3.24
N ALA A 6 -6.53 -3.05 -3.84
CA ALA A 6 -6.10 -3.18 -5.23
C ALA A 6 -6.85 -4.30 -5.94
N ARG A 7 -7.05 -4.13 -7.25
CA ARG A 7 -7.59 -5.15 -8.16
C ARG A 7 -6.79 -5.18 -9.45
N LYS A 8 -6.37 -6.37 -9.85
CA LYS A 8 -5.78 -6.71 -11.15
C LYS A 8 -6.87 -7.33 -12.04
N THR A 9 -6.93 -6.84 -13.26
CA THR A 9 -7.71 -7.44 -14.35
C THR A 9 -6.75 -7.91 -15.44
N LYS A 10 -7.26 -8.22 -16.64
CA LYS A 10 -6.41 -8.53 -17.80
C LYS A 10 -5.80 -7.29 -18.45
N ASP A 11 -6.37 -6.10 -18.22
CA ASP A 11 -6.00 -4.87 -18.93
C ASP A 11 -5.40 -3.81 -17.98
N VAL A 12 -5.74 -3.86 -16.69
CA VAL A 12 -5.32 -2.84 -15.71
C VAL A 12 -5.07 -3.40 -14.31
N ILE A 13 -4.25 -2.70 -13.54
CA ILE A 13 -4.19 -2.78 -12.07
C ILE A 13 -4.63 -1.44 -11.49
N THR A 14 -5.66 -1.46 -10.65
CA THR A 14 -6.19 -0.27 -9.96
C THR A 14 -5.96 -0.39 -8.46
N PHE A 15 -5.49 0.68 -7.84
CA PHE A 15 -5.31 0.85 -6.41
C PHE A 15 -6.19 1.98 -5.91
N ALA A 16 -6.72 1.84 -4.70
CA ALA A 16 -7.34 2.93 -3.97
C ALA A 16 -6.83 2.97 -2.53
N SER A 17 -6.78 4.17 -1.94
CA SER A 17 -6.37 4.38 -0.55
C SER A 17 -7.17 5.49 0.10
N ASP A 18 -7.43 5.34 1.40
CA ASP A 18 -7.96 6.39 2.25
C ASP A 18 -6.88 7.40 2.65
N SER A 19 -7.26 8.57 3.19
CA SER A 19 -6.31 9.65 3.48
C SER A 19 -5.98 9.85 4.97
N ILE A 20 -6.58 9.09 5.88
CA ILE A 20 -6.46 9.36 7.32
C ILE A 20 -5.01 9.34 7.83
N LEU A 21 -4.63 10.32 8.64
CA LEU A 21 -3.46 10.22 9.51
C LEU A 21 -3.91 10.20 10.96
N VAL A 22 -3.25 9.40 11.79
CA VAL A 22 -3.66 9.26 13.19
C VAL A 22 -2.46 9.36 14.11
N ALA A 23 -2.60 10.16 15.16
CA ALA A 23 -1.65 10.28 16.26
C ALA A 23 -2.41 10.10 17.59
N GLY A 24 -2.30 8.91 18.19
CA GLY A 24 -3.14 8.53 19.33
C GLY A 24 -4.62 8.52 18.95
N TYR A 25 -5.42 9.38 19.57
CA TYR A 25 -6.85 9.53 19.26
C TYR A 25 -7.15 10.68 18.28
N LEU A 26 -6.13 11.43 17.88
CA LEU A 26 -6.27 12.55 16.96
C LEU A 26 -6.26 12.04 15.53
N LYS A 27 -7.25 12.47 14.75
CA LYS A 27 -7.34 12.22 13.31
C LYS A 27 -6.96 13.51 12.60
N ALA A 28 -5.99 13.44 11.70
CA ALA A 28 -5.70 14.47 10.73
C ALA A 28 -6.26 14.04 9.38
N THR A 29 -6.90 14.99 8.70
CA THR A 29 -7.54 14.79 7.39
C THR A 29 -6.81 15.57 6.29
N ASP A 30 -7.24 15.38 5.04
CA ASP A 30 -6.75 16.10 3.86
C ASP A 30 -6.87 17.64 3.97
N LYS A 31 -7.74 18.14 4.84
CA LYS A 31 -7.86 19.58 5.15
C LYS A 31 -6.68 20.13 5.96
N GLU A 32 -5.94 19.26 6.62
CA GLU A 32 -4.88 19.62 7.57
C GLU A 32 -3.50 19.18 7.09
N VAL A 33 -3.43 18.03 6.42
CA VAL A 33 -2.16 17.42 5.98
C VAL A 33 -2.29 16.88 4.57
N ILE A 34 -1.32 17.22 3.73
CA ILE A 34 -1.12 16.56 2.43
C ILE A 34 -0.13 15.43 2.67
N TYR A 35 -0.60 14.20 2.59
CA TYR A 35 0.22 13.01 2.78
C TYR A 35 -0.26 11.88 1.88
N ASN A 36 0.67 11.25 1.17
CA ASN A 36 0.37 10.17 0.22
C ASN A 36 0.77 8.83 0.83
N LYS A 37 -0.19 7.91 0.90
CA LYS A 37 0.04 6.50 1.25
C LYS A 37 0.07 5.59 0.04
N LEU A 38 -0.39 6.11 -1.08
CA LEU A 38 -0.42 5.48 -2.39
C LEU A 38 0.31 6.41 -3.35
N PHE A 39 1.38 5.92 -3.96
CA PHE A 39 2.23 6.72 -4.83
C PHE A 39 2.75 5.88 -6.00
N GLN A 40 3.14 6.55 -7.08
CA GLN A 40 3.78 5.94 -8.24
C GLN A 40 5.22 6.41 -8.33
N GLN A 41 6.17 5.48 -8.40
CA GLN A 41 7.59 5.79 -8.41
C GLN A 41 8.37 4.66 -9.11
N ASN A 42 9.29 5.03 -10.02
CA ASN A 42 10.24 4.11 -10.64
C ASN A 42 9.59 2.83 -11.22
N ASP A 43 8.56 3.04 -12.05
CA ASP A 43 7.76 1.98 -12.71
C ASP A 43 6.93 1.10 -11.74
N MET A 44 6.78 1.53 -10.48
CA MET A 44 5.97 0.86 -9.47
C MET A 44 4.79 1.74 -9.03
N VAL A 45 3.70 1.09 -8.63
CA VAL A 45 2.68 1.71 -7.77
C VAL A 45 2.77 1.05 -6.41
N ILE A 46 2.93 1.85 -5.36
CA ILE A 46 3.17 1.37 -3.99
C ILE A 46 2.11 1.97 -3.06
N GLY A 47 1.38 1.10 -2.39
CA GLY A 47 0.57 1.44 -1.25
C GLY A 47 1.24 0.98 0.04
N SER A 48 1.34 1.86 1.05
CA SER A 48 1.92 1.54 2.37
C SER A 48 0.93 1.76 3.51
N THR A 49 0.84 0.80 4.43
CA THR A 49 0.01 0.88 5.63
C THR A 49 0.80 0.59 6.90
N GLY A 50 0.58 1.40 7.93
CA GLY A 50 1.33 1.33 9.19
C GLY A 50 1.73 2.74 9.64
N THR A 51 3.02 2.94 9.90
CA THR A 51 3.60 4.24 10.28
C THR A 51 3.80 5.12 9.04
N GLY A 52 3.52 6.42 9.18
CA GLY A 52 3.78 7.38 8.09
C GLY A 52 5.27 7.59 7.83
N TYR A 53 6.10 7.41 8.86
CA TYR A 53 7.55 7.48 8.73
C TYR A 53 8.08 6.43 7.74
N GLU A 54 7.73 5.16 7.94
CA GLU A 54 8.22 4.09 7.08
C GLU A 54 7.68 4.21 5.65
N GLY A 55 6.40 4.60 5.49
CA GLY A 55 5.83 4.90 4.17
C GLY A 55 6.60 5.99 3.44
N THR A 56 6.96 7.07 4.13
CA THR A 56 7.80 8.15 3.58
C THR A 56 9.20 7.64 3.21
N MET A 57 9.79 6.78 4.04
CA MET A 57 11.11 6.20 3.75
C MET A 57 11.06 5.29 2.52
N MET A 58 9.98 4.52 2.33
CA MET A 58 9.77 3.71 1.14
C MET A 58 9.62 4.60 -0.11
N GLU A 59 8.86 5.70 -0.02
CA GLU A 59 8.73 6.65 -1.12
C GLU A 59 10.09 7.26 -1.50
N LEU A 60 10.93 7.61 -0.52
CA LEU A 60 12.29 8.11 -0.77
C LEU A 60 13.20 7.04 -1.38
N PHE A 61 13.16 5.81 -0.86
CA PHE A 61 13.98 4.69 -1.31
C PHE A 61 13.65 4.30 -2.75
N SER A 62 12.36 4.16 -3.06
CA SER A 62 11.87 3.74 -4.37
C SER A 62 12.16 4.73 -5.51
N ARG A 63 12.65 5.95 -5.21
CA ARG A 63 13.05 6.93 -6.25
C ARG A 63 14.09 6.40 -7.23
N ASN A 64 15.00 5.56 -6.75
CA ASN A 64 16.11 5.02 -7.52
C ASN A 64 16.37 3.53 -7.27
N HIS A 65 15.46 2.84 -6.57
CA HIS A 65 15.50 1.40 -6.34
C HIS A 65 14.18 0.79 -6.81
N ARG A 66 14.26 -0.41 -7.39
CA ARG A 66 13.13 -1.24 -7.83
C ARG A 66 13.57 -2.69 -7.89
N PRO A 67 12.65 -3.67 -7.88
CA PRO A 67 13.00 -5.06 -8.14
C PRO A 67 13.73 -5.20 -9.49
N VAL A 68 14.57 -6.23 -9.61
CA VAL A 68 15.30 -6.50 -10.86
C VAL A 68 14.38 -7.04 -11.97
N ASP A 69 13.30 -7.73 -11.59
CA ASP A 69 12.24 -8.25 -12.46
C ASP A 69 10.95 -8.48 -11.64
N GLY A 70 9.85 -8.87 -12.31
CA GLY A 70 8.56 -9.19 -11.68
C GLY A 70 8.47 -10.57 -11.04
N SER A 71 9.58 -11.20 -10.64
CA SER A 71 9.54 -12.44 -9.87
C SER A 71 9.31 -12.16 -8.39
N ARG A 72 8.60 -13.06 -7.71
CA ARG A 72 8.37 -12.99 -6.26
C ARG A 72 9.66 -12.78 -5.45
N LEU A 73 10.76 -13.45 -5.84
CA LEU A 73 12.04 -13.35 -5.14
C LEU A 73 12.72 -12.00 -5.39
N ALA A 74 12.68 -11.45 -6.61
CA ALA A 74 13.20 -10.11 -6.89
C ALA A 74 12.48 -9.03 -6.08
N VAL A 75 11.17 -9.17 -5.89
CA VAL A 75 10.40 -8.26 -5.02
C VAL A 75 10.83 -8.43 -3.56
N ILE A 76 11.07 -9.66 -3.08
CA ILE A 76 11.61 -9.89 -1.73
C ILE A 76 12.98 -9.21 -1.56
N ASP A 77 13.88 -9.37 -2.53
CA ASP A 77 15.21 -8.76 -2.49
C ASP A 77 15.11 -7.22 -2.40
N PHE A 78 14.18 -6.60 -3.13
CA PHE A 78 13.90 -5.16 -3.01
C PHE A 78 13.48 -4.75 -1.58
N PHE A 79 12.62 -5.54 -0.91
CA PHE A 79 12.23 -5.24 0.48
C PHE A 79 13.35 -5.52 1.48
N VAL A 80 14.20 -6.52 1.24
CA VAL A 80 15.41 -6.74 2.05
C VAL A 80 16.34 -5.54 1.94
N GLU A 81 16.59 -5.05 0.72
CA GLU A 81 17.39 -3.85 0.48
C GLU A 81 16.78 -2.62 1.18
N PHE A 82 15.47 -2.43 1.09
CA PHE A 82 14.78 -1.34 1.79
C PHE A 82 15.02 -1.39 3.31
N ARG A 83 14.89 -2.59 3.91
CA ARG A 83 15.12 -2.77 5.36
C ARG A 83 16.56 -2.47 5.76
N GLU A 84 17.53 -2.87 4.95
CA GLU A 84 18.93 -2.49 5.19
C GLU A 84 19.15 -0.98 5.05
N TRP A 85 18.51 -0.36 4.05
CA TRP A 85 18.64 1.05 3.74
C TRP A 85 18.07 1.95 4.84
N ILE A 86 16.92 1.57 5.41
CA ILE A 86 16.28 2.32 6.50
C ILE A 86 17.03 2.08 7.83
N ASN A 87 17.46 0.85 8.12
CA ASN A 87 18.24 0.54 9.33
C ASN A 87 19.59 1.28 9.39
N LYS A 88 20.21 1.56 8.24
CA LYS A 88 21.43 2.40 8.15
C LYS A 88 21.17 3.86 8.52
N ARG A 89 19.93 4.35 8.39
CA ARG A 89 19.53 5.75 8.69
C ARG A 89 18.98 5.89 10.09
N ASP A 90 18.18 4.92 10.50
CA ASP A 90 17.58 4.83 11.82
C ASP A 90 17.64 3.39 12.28
N SER A 91 18.68 3.07 13.06
CA SER A 91 18.90 1.72 13.59
C SER A 91 17.92 1.33 14.70
N SER A 92 17.09 2.27 15.16
CA SER A 92 16.06 2.03 16.17
C SER A 92 14.69 1.68 15.56
N HIS A 93 14.50 1.96 14.27
CA HIS A 93 13.28 1.62 13.55
C HIS A 93 13.28 0.13 13.17
N SER A 94 12.17 -0.54 13.44
CA SER A 94 11.95 -1.92 12.99
C SER A 94 10.86 -1.91 11.92
N PRO A 95 11.18 -2.17 10.64
CA PRO A 95 10.20 -2.13 9.58
C PRO A 95 9.02 -3.08 9.79
N GLU A 96 7.82 -2.54 9.77
CA GLU A 96 6.58 -3.25 10.13
C GLU A 96 5.38 -2.94 9.21
N ASN A 97 5.52 -1.99 8.28
CA ASN A 97 4.40 -1.65 7.40
C ASN A 97 4.04 -2.83 6.49
N ASP A 98 2.75 -2.91 6.16
CA ASP A 98 2.25 -3.75 5.08
C ASP A 98 2.17 -2.93 3.79
N TYR A 99 2.47 -3.59 2.66
CA TYR A 99 2.51 -2.98 1.35
C TYR A 99 1.71 -3.78 0.33
N LEU A 100 1.08 -3.03 -0.59
CA LEU A 100 0.69 -3.55 -1.90
C LEU A 100 1.56 -2.87 -2.94
N ILE A 101 2.16 -3.66 -3.82
CA ILE A 101 3.04 -3.16 -4.88
C ILE A 101 2.58 -3.70 -6.22
N ALA A 102 2.42 -2.84 -7.21
CA ALA A 102 2.40 -3.25 -8.60
C ALA A 102 3.75 -2.96 -9.26
N TYR A 103 4.30 -3.99 -9.91
CA TYR A 103 5.53 -3.93 -10.68
C TYR A 103 5.50 -5.01 -11.76
N ASP A 104 6.03 -4.72 -12.95
CA ASP A 104 6.12 -5.67 -14.06
C ASP A 104 4.78 -6.39 -14.33
N GLN A 105 3.70 -5.59 -14.45
CA GLN A 105 2.33 -6.05 -14.72
C GLN A 105 1.73 -7.03 -13.68
N LYS A 106 2.33 -7.10 -12.50
CA LYS A 106 1.92 -7.97 -11.40
C LYS A 106 1.61 -7.16 -10.16
N LEU A 107 0.78 -7.75 -9.30
CA LEU A 107 0.40 -7.20 -8.01
C LEU A 107 0.99 -8.10 -6.93
N PHE A 108 1.60 -7.51 -5.91
CA PHE A 108 2.24 -8.20 -4.80
C PHE A 108 1.76 -7.64 -3.47
N ARG A 109 1.80 -8.49 -2.44
CA ARG A 109 1.53 -8.12 -1.05
C ARG A 109 2.66 -8.60 -0.15
N THR A 110 3.07 -7.76 0.80
CA THR A 110 3.87 -8.20 1.95
C THR A 110 3.00 -8.91 2.99
N TYR A 111 3.54 -9.93 3.63
CA TYR A 111 2.85 -10.70 4.66
C TYR A 111 3.81 -11.16 5.75
N GLY A 112 3.42 -11.01 7.02
CA GLY A 112 4.21 -11.48 8.16
C GLY A 112 5.63 -10.89 8.21
N GLY A 113 5.81 -9.66 7.73
CA GLY A 113 7.10 -8.99 7.64
C GLY A 113 7.73 -9.04 6.24
N LEU A 114 8.51 -10.07 5.95
CA LEU A 114 9.31 -10.17 4.69
C LEU A 114 8.76 -11.16 3.67
N ASP A 115 7.75 -11.96 4.00
CA ASP A 115 7.18 -12.85 2.99
C ASP A 115 6.38 -12.03 1.98
N ILE A 116 6.40 -12.47 0.73
CA ILE A 116 5.73 -11.79 -0.38
C ILE A 116 5.06 -12.83 -1.25
N TYR A 117 3.83 -12.55 -1.63
CA TYR A 117 3.09 -13.35 -2.61
C TYR A 117 2.53 -12.48 -3.74
N GLU A 118 2.42 -13.09 -4.92
CA GLU A 118 1.71 -12.50 -6.06
C GLU A 118 0.20 -12.62 -5.82
N VAL A 119 -0.52 -11.52 -6.03
CA VAL A 119 -1.96 -11.41 -5.90
C VAL A 119 -2.59 -11.64 -7.27
N PRO A 120 -3.41 -12.69 -7.45
CA PRO A 120 -3.95 -13.03 -8.77
C PRO A 120 -5.06 -12.07 -9.23
N GLU A 121 -5.90 -11.59 -8.32
CA GLU A 121 -7.10 -10.81 -8.67
C GLU A 121 -7.25 -9.54 -7.82
N PHE A 122 -7.32 -9.66 -6.49
CA PHE A 122 -7.50 -8.49 -5.64
C PHE A 122 -6.92 -8.72 -4.25
N GLU A 123 -6.62 -7.64 -3.56
CA GLU A 123 -6.17 -7.67 -2.18
C GLU A 123 -6.43 -6.33 -1.48
N ALA A 124 -6.49 -6.35 -0.15
CA ALA A 124 -6.41 -5.15 0.66
C ALA A 124 -5.46 -5.34 1.85
N VAL A 125 -4.97 -4.22 2.39
CA VAL A 125 -4.10 -4.17 3.57
C VAL A 125 -4.50 -3.01 4.49
N GLY A 126 -4.09 -3.10 5.76
CA GLY A 126 -4.30 -2.07 6.77
C GLY A 126 -5.55 -2.29 7.64
N ALA A 127 -5.92 -1.26 8.40
CA ALA A 127 -6.93 -1.32 9.45
C ALA A 127 -8.39 -1.43 8.95
N GLY A 128 -8.62 -1.38 7.64
CA GLY A 128 -9.91 -1.64 6.99
C GLY A 128 -9.87 -2.82 6.03
N GLU A 129 -8.84 -3.67 6.11
CA GLU A 129 -8.61 -4.79 5.19
C GLU A 129 -9.83 -5.72 5.07
N ASP A 130 -10.43 -6.10 6.19
CA ASP A 130 -11.56 -7.04 6.23
C ASP A 130 -12.79 -6.49 5.48
N PHE A 131 -13.14 -5.23 5.71
CA PHE A 131 -14.24 -4.56 5.03
C PHE A 131 -13.96 -4.38 3.53
N ALA A 132 -12.74 -3.95 3.18
CA ALA A 132 -12.35 -3.74 1.79
C ALA A 132 -12.29 -5.07 1.01
N LYS A 133 -11.74 -6.14 1.60
CA LYS A 133 -11.70 -7.47 0.97
C LYS A 133 -13.09 -8.04 0.78
N ALA A 134 -14.00 -7.85 1.75
CA ALA A 134 -15.38 -8.27 1.58
C ALA A 134 -16.04 -7.56 0.38
N ALA A 135 -15.85 -6.25 0.24
CA ALA A 135 -16.39 -5.50 -0.89
C ALA A 135 -15.76 -5.95 -2.23
N LEU A 136 -14.43 -6.12 -2.29
CA LEU A 136 -13.75 -6.63 -3.47
C LEU A 136 -14.27 -8.03 -3.87
N HIS A 137 -14.45 -8.92 -2.89
CA HIS A 137 -15.00 -10.25 -3.13
C HIS A 137 -16.42 -10.21 -3.71
N LEU A 138 -17.21 -9.21 -3.36
CA LEU A 138 -18.56 -8.97 -3.89
C LEU A 138 -18.56 -8.27 -5.28
N GLY A 139 -17.39 -8.07 -5.88
CA GLY A 139 -17.25 -7.51 -7.23
C GLY A 139 -17.11 -5.99 -7.28
N HIS A 140 -16.97 -5.31 -6.14
CA HIS A 140 -16.74 -3.87 -6.13
C HIS A 140 -15.35 -3.49 -6.66
N SER A 141 -15.24 -2.26 -7.16
CA SER A 141 -13.97 -1.62 -7.51
C SER A 141 -13.12 -1.35 -6.26
N PRO A 142 -11.79 -1.15 -6.41
CA PRO A 142 -10.94 -0.73 -5.29
C PRO A 142 -11.43 0.53 -4.58
N ARG A 143 -11.91 1.54 -5.32
CA ARG A 143 -12.48 2.75 -4.73
C ARG A 143 -13.70 2.45 -3.86
N GLU A 144 -14.68 1.74 -4.39
CA GLU A 144 -15.88 1.34 -3.64
C GLU A 144 -15.52 0.50 -2.40
N ALA A 145 -14.50 -0.36 -2.50
CA ALA A 145 -14.01 -1.14 -1.37
C ALA A 145 -13.43 -0.25 -0.25
N VAL A 146 -12.67 0.79 -0.61
CA VAL A 146 -12.20 1.79 0.35
C VAL A 146 -13.36 2.61 0.91
N GLU A 147 -14.38 2.95 0.11
CA GLU A 147 -15.59 3.63 0.60
C GLU A 147 -16.31 2.82 1.67
N VAL A 148 -16.43 1.49 1.49
CA VAL A 148 -16.99 0.58 2.50
C VAL A 148 -16.15 0.60 3.77
N ALA A 149 -14.82 0.51 3.64
CA ALA A 149 -13.92 0.58 4.79
C ALA A 149 -14.00 1.93 5.53
N CYS A 150 -14.09 3.06 4.83
CA CYS A 150 -14.29 4.38 5.44
C CYS A 150 -15.62 4.50 6.20
N LYS A 151 -16.66 3.77 5.79
CA LYS A 151 -17.97 3.77 6.46
C LYS A 151 -17.99 2.90 7.71
N LEU A 152 -17.19 1.82 7.75
CA LEU A 152 -17.28 0.79 8.78
C LEU A 152 -16.11 0.79 9.77
N SER A 153 -14.93 1.23 9.35
CA SER A 153 -13.74 1.30 10.19
C SER A 153 -13.48 2.73 10.68
N ILE A 154 -13.36 2.90 12.00
CA ILE A 154 -12.98 4.18 12.61
C ILE A 154 -11.54 4.60 12.26
N TYR A 155 -10.77 3.70 11.66
CA TYR A 155 -9.37 3.86 11.28
C TYR A 155 -9.17 4.13 9.79
N CYS A 156 -10.25 4.44 9.07
CA CYS A 156 -10.25 4.83 7.66
C CYS A 156 -11.02 6.16 7.49
N SER A 157 -10.59 7.01 6.57
CA SER A 157 -11.30 8.26 6.26
C SER A 157 -11.09 8.70 4.80
N GLU A 158 -12.15 9.27 4.24
CA GLU A 158 -12.09 10.07 3.02
C GLU A 158 -11.17 11.29 3.18
N PRO A 159 -10.68 11.89 2.07
CA PRO A 159 -10.89 11.50 0.67
C PRO A 159 -10.19 10.19 0.28
N ILE A 160 -10.65 9.63 -0.84
CA ILE A 160 -10.10 8.42 -1.45
C ILE A 160 -9.29 8.77 -2.68
N SER A 161 -8.02 8.38 -2.67
CA SER A 161 -7.10 8.48 -3.80
C SER A 161 -7.14 7.19 -4.61
N GLU A 162 -6.98 7.29 -5.92
CA GLU A 162 -6.97 6.15 -6.84
C GLU A 162 -5.83 6.29 -7.86
N ILE A 163 -5.15 5.19 -8.16
CA ILE A 163 -4.14 5.09 -9.23
C ILE A 163 -4.48 3.85 -10.05
N THR A 164 -4.57 4.02 -11.37
CA THR A 164 -4.74 2.91 -12.32
C THR A 164 -3.57 2.88 -13.30
N ILE A 165 -3.01 1.69 -13.52
CA ILE A 165 -1.98 1.43 -14.52
C ILE A 165 -2.47 0.39 -15.52
N GLU A 166 -2.12 0.57 -16.79
CA GLU A 166 -2.36 -0.40 -17.86
C GLU A 166 -1.30 -1.51 -17.81
N ILE A 167 -1.69 -2.73 -18.17
CA ILE A 167 -0.81 -3.91 -18.23
C ILE A 167 -0.86 -4.61 -19.58
#